data_AF-A0A6B2GAI8-F1
#
_entry.id   AF-A0A6B2GAI8-F1
#
_cell.length_a   1.000
_cell.length_b   1.000
_cell.length_c   1.000
_cell.angle_alpha   90.00
_cell.angle_beta   90.00
_cell.angle_gamma   90.00
#
_symmetry.space_group_name_H-M   'P 1'
#
loop_
_entity.id
_entity.type
_entity.pdbx_description
1 polymer ?
#
loop_
_entity_poly.entity_id
_entity_poly.type
_entity_poly.pdbx_seq_one_letter_code
_entity_poly.pdbx_strand_id
1 'polypeptide(L)'
;LWFEHNDMSDLESKLKQIQLLELSTPKKFKNVRKFIIIEGIYLNYGDVVDLRQIVEYKYRYKTRIFIDESLSMGVLGETGRGVTEHLGVDIKDIDLISFSFEYAFASAGGACIGSSYAIDHQVIFLISNPSGCLDWVIVFPPQAQYTSVR
;
A
#
# COMPACT_ATOMS: atom_id res chain seq x y z
N LEU A 1 13.73 5.84 6.02
CA LEU A 1 13.71 5.64 7.49
C LEU A 1 13.01 4.31 7.71
N TRP A 2 13.62 3.43 8.48
CA TRP A 2 13.02 2.14 8.88
C TRP A 2 12.40 2.32 10.25
N PHE A 3 11.27 1.68 10.53
CA PHE A 3 10.66 1.62 11.87
C PHE A 3 10.70 0.21 12.42
N GLU A 4 10.70 0.08 13.75
CA GLU A 4 10.71 -1.20 14.45
C GLU A 4 9.45 -1.99 14.10
N HIS A 5 9.57 -3.32 14.08
CA HIS A 5 8.52 -4.22 13.63
C HIS A 5 7.22 -3.99 14.41
N ASN A 6 6.15 -3.65 13.68
CA ASN A 6 4.81 -3.38 14.20
C ASN A 6 4.74 -2.35 15.35
N ASP A 7 5.77 -1.50 15.52
CA ASP A 7 5.79 -0.46 16.55
C ASP A 7 5.28 0.88 16.00
N MET A 8 4.04 1.19 16.39
CA MET A 8 3.35 2.40 15.97
C MET A 8 3.84 3.68 16.65
N SER A 9 4.48 3.57 17.81
CA SER A 9 5.07 4.72 18.51
C SER A 9 6.37 5.15 17.83
N ASP A 10 7.17 4.17 17.41
CA ASP A 10 8.39 4.42 16.65
C ASP A 10 8.10 4.93 15.23
N LEU A 11 7.08 4.37 14.56
CA LEU A 11 6.57 4.92 13.30
C LEU A 11 6.16 6.39 13.47
N GLU A 12 5.38 6.73 14.50
CA GLU A 12 4.96 8.12 14.74
C GLU A 12 6.18 9.04 14.99
N SER A 13 7.16 8.56 15.76
CA SER A 13 8.39 9.30 16.03
C SER A 13 9.16 9.63 14.75
N LYS A 14 9.22 8.69 13.80
CA LYS A 14 9.85 8.87 12.49
C LYS A 14 9.08 9.83 11.60
N LEU A 15 7.75 9.77 11.62
CA LEU A 15 6.90 10.72 10.90
C LEU A 15 7.07 12.15 11.44
N LYS A 16 7.13 12.32 12.76
CA LYS A 16 7.43 13.61 13.42
C LYS A 16 8.80 14.14 13.03
N GLN A 17 9.83 13.29 13.01
CA GLN A 17 11.17 13.67 12.55
C GLN A 17 11.16 14.17 11.10
N ILE A 18 10.48 13.46 10.19
CA ILE A 18 10.33 13.91 8.79
C ILE A 18 9.63 15.27 8.74
N GLN A 19 8.55 15.46 9.50
CA GLN A 19 7.82 16.72 9.53
C GLN A 19 8.69 17.88 10.03
N LEU A 20 9.54 17.67 11.04
CA LEU A 20 10.48 18.68 11.53
C LEU A 20 11.53 19.04 10.47
N LEU A 21 12.05 18.04 9.73
CA LEU A 21 12.98 18.27 8.63
C LEU A 21 12.35 19.06 7.48
N GLU A 22 11.07 18.81 7.17
CA GLU A 22 10.34 19.58 6.15
C GLU A 22 10.15 21.06 6.52
N LEU A 23 10.06 21.36 7.82
CA LEU A 23 9.95 22.74 8.32
C LEU A 23 11.28 23.49 8.26
N SER A 24 12.41 22.82 8.46
CA SER A 24 13.75 23.42 8.48
C SER A 24 14.38 23.56 7.09
N THR A 25 13.88 22.85 6.08
CA THR A 25 14.49 22.76 4.75
C THR A 25 13.89 23.78 3.75
N PRO A 26 14.68 24.38 2.83
CA PRO A 26 14.19 25.32 1.82
C PRO A 26 13.05 24.76 0.94
N LYS A 27 12.24 25.67 0.38
CA LYS A 27 10.96 25.41 -0.33
C LYS A 27 10.97 24.26 -1.35
N LYS A 28 12.11 23.90 -1.95
CA LYS A 28 12.22 22.75 -2.88
C LYS A 28 11.91 21.39 -2.23
N PHE A 29 12.16 21.23 -0.93
CA PHE A 29 11.90 19.97 -0.22
C PHE A 29 10.49 19.88 0.40
N LYS A 30 9.70 20.97 0.39
CA LYS A 30 8.33 20.97 0.96
C LYS A 30 7.32 20.11 0.19
N ASN A 31 7.64 19.72 -1.05
CA ASN A 31 6.74 18.96 -1.92
C ASN A 31 7.18 17.50 -2.13
N VAL A 32 8.06 16.98 -1.28
CA VAL A 32 8.46 15.58 -1.36
C VAL A 32 7.27 14.70 -0.97
N ARG A 33 6.96 13.71 -1.82
CA ARG A 33 5.90 12.74 -1.53
C ARG A 33 6.40 11.74 -0.51
N LYS A 34 5.63 11.53 0.56
CA LYS A 34 5.95 10.59 1.64
C LYS A 34 5.12 9.33 1.49
N PHE A 35 5.77 8.18 1.62
CA PHE A 35 5.12 6.87 1.53
C PHE A 35 5.39 6.08 2.80
N ILE A 36 4.34 5.46 3.32
CA ILE A 36 4.40 4.43 4.36
C ILE A 36 4.25 3.11 3.60
N ILE A 37 5.24 2.24 3.70
CA ILE A 37 5.25 0.93 3.04
C ILE A 37 5.17 -0.13 4.14
N ILE A 38 4.17 -1.00 4.05
CA ILE A 38 3.86 -2.01 5.07
C ILE A 38 3.38 -3.31 4.42
N GLU A 39 3.42 -4.40 5.17
CA GLU A 39 2.81 -5.68 4.82
C GLU A 39 1.50 -5.84 5.61
N GLY A 40 0.48 -6.46 5.03
CA GLY A 40 -0.78 -6.74 5.71
C GLY A 40 -0.61 -7.81 6.80
N ILE A 41 0.00 -8.94 6.43
CA ILE A 41 0.54 -9.95 7.34
C ILE A 41 2.05 -9.98 7.12
N TYR A 42 2.81 -9.85 8.20
CA TYR A 42 4.27 -9.90 8.11
C TYR A 42 4.76 -11.35 7.98
N LEU A 43 5.51 -11.67 6.92
CA LEU A 43 5.91 -13.04 6.59
C LEU A 43 6.66 -13.76 7.74
N ASN A 44 7.52 -13.04 8.46
CA ASN A 44 8.42 -13.64 9.44
C ASN A 44 7.73 -13.95 10.79
N TYR A 45 6.77 -13.12 11.19
CA TYR A 45 6.13 -13.21 12.51
C TYR A 45 4.68 -13.70 12.42
N GLY A 46 4.03 -13.53 11.26
CA GLY A 46 2.63 -13.87 11.03
C GLY A 46 1.64 -12.94 11.74
N ASP A 47 2.11 -11.82 12.29
CA ASP A 47 1.24 -10.82 12.90
C ASP A 47 0.62 -9.88 11.85
N VAL A 48 -0.53 -9.35 12.22
CA VAL A 48 -1.34 -8.47 11.37
C VAL A 48 -1.02 -7.01 11.71
N VAL A 49 -0.88 -6.17 10.69
CA VAL A 49 -0.63 -4.74 10.86
C VAL A 49 -1.84 -4.00 11.45
N ASP A 50 -1.62 -3.03 12.34
CA ASP A 50 -2.68 -2.12 12.80
C ASP A 50 -2.98 -1.04 11.74
N LEU A 51 -3.75 -1.44 10.72
CA LEU A 51 -4.06 -0.56 9.59
C LEU A 51 -4.86 0.68 10.00
N ARG A 52 -5.69 0.60 11.05
CA ARG A 52 -6.55 1.72 11.48
C ARG A 52 -5.71 2.90 11.95
N GLN A 53 -4.70 2.62 12.77
CA GLN A 53 -3.82 3.66 13.28
C GLN A 53 -2.89 4.22 12.19
N ILE A 54 -2.47 3.40 11.22
CA ILE A 54 -1.70 3.89 10.06
C ILE A 54 -2.53 4.83 9.18
N VAL A 55 -3.81 4.53 8.98
CA VAL A 55 -4.74 5.43 8.26
C VAL A 55 -4.91 6.76 9.00
N GLU A 56 -4.97 6.75 10.34
CA GLU A 56 -4.96 8.00 11.11
C GLU A 56 -3.68 8.82 10.85
N TYR A 57 -2.52 8.16 10.85
CA TYR A 57 -1.23 8.80 10.56
C TYR A 57 -1.14 9.33 9.12
N LYS A 58 -1.74 8.64 8.16
CA LYS A 58 -1.84 9.11 6.77
C LYS A 58 -2.43 10.50 6.71
N TYR A 59 -3.59 10.72 7.34
CA TYR A 59 -4.25 12.01 7.34
C TYR A 59 -3.50 13.06 8.17
N ARG A 60 -2.96 12.68 9.33
CA ARG A 60 -2.21 13.58 10.22
C ARG A 60 -0.94 14.12 9.57
N TYR A 61 -0.13 13.24 8.96
CA TYR A 61 1.19 13.57 8.44
C TYR A 61 1.23 13.77 6.91
N LYS A 62 0.06 13.67 6.24
CA LYS A 62 -0.11 13.80 4.79
C LYS A 62 0.82 12.87 4.01
N THR A 63 0.79 11.60 4.38
CA THR A 63 1.54 10.54 3.70
C THR A 63 0.61 9.76 2.76
N ARG A 64 1.20 8.86 1.97
CA ARG A 64 0.48 7.86 1.19
C ARG A 64 0.79 6.48 1.74
N ILE A 65 -0.16 5.56 1.69
CA ILE A 65 0.01 4.19 2.16
C ILE A 65 0.18 3.27 0.97
N PHE A 66 1.25 2.48 0.99
CA PHE A 66 1.45 1.32 0.14
C PHE A 66 1.44 0.08 1.04
N ILE A 67 0.49 -0.82 0.81
CA ILE A 67 0.41 -2.11 1.50
C ILE A 67 0.68 -3.28 0.55
N ASP A 68 1.44 -4.26 1.03
CA ASP A 68 1.56 -5.58 0.42
C ASP A 68 0.59 -6.56 1.10
N GLU A 69 -0.39 -7.05 0.34
CA GLU A 69 -1.43 -7.97 0.77
C GLU A 69 -1.18 -9.40 0.27
N SER A 70 0.05 -9.75 -0.16
CA SER A 70 0.36 -11.07 -0.74
C SER A 70 -0.04 -12.26 0.15
N LEU A 71 0.08 -12.13 1.47
CA LEU A 71 -0.23 -13.19 2.43
C LEU A 71 -1.64 -13.09 3.01
N SER A 72 -2.27 -11.92 2.93
CA SER A 72 -3.57 -11.63 3.53
C SER A 72 -4.71 -11.70 2.51
N MET A 73 -4.47 -11.36 1.25
CA MET A 73 -5.43 -11.48 0.15
C MET A 73 -5.81 -12.95 -0.03
N GLY A 74 -7.11 -13.25 -0.06
CA GLY A 74 -7.65 -14.60 -0.13
C GLY A 74 -7.66 -15.37 1.20
N VAL A 75 -7.07 -14.81 2.28
CA VAL A 75 -6.97 -15.45 3.60
C VAL A 75 -7.77 -14.69 4.66
N LEU A 76 -7.67 -13.36 4.68
CA LEU A 76 -8.33 -12.49 5.66
C LEU A 76 -9.58 -11.82 5.09
N GLY A 77 -10.56 -11.59 5.97
CA GLY A 77 -11.86 -11.02 5.63
C GLY A 77 -12.91 -12.08 5.29
N GLU A 78 -14.20 -11.76 5.45
CA GLU A 78 -15.29 -12.71 5.17
C GLU A 78 -15.33 -13.11 3.69
N THR A 79 -15.00 -12.18 2.78
CA THR A 79 -14.92 -12.41 1.33
C THR A 79 -13.49 -12.58 0.82
N GLY A 80 -12.50 -12.62 1.71
CA GLY A 80 -11.10 -12.81 1.34
C GLY A 80 -10.44 -11.59 0.70
N ARG A 81 -10.94 -10.37 0.93
CA ARG A 81 -10.36 -9.14 0.32
C ARG A 81 -9.09 -8.65 1.01
N GLY A 82 -8.64 -9.32 2.06
CA GLY A 82 -7.40 -9.00 2.77
C GLY A 82 -7.62 -8.24 4.08
N VAL A 83 -6.56 -7.59 4.53
CA VAL A 83 -6.53 -6.96 5.86
C VAL A 83 -7.47 -5.75 5.95
N THR A 84 -7.70 -5.06 4.84
CA THR A 84 -8.64 -3.93 4.74
C THR A 84 -10.06 -4.34 5.15
N GLU A 85 -10.57 -5.46 4.61
CA GLU A 85 -11.88 -6.00 4.98
C GLU A 85 -11.88 -6.53 6.41
N HIS A 86 -10.84 -7.26 6.82
CA HIS A 86 -10.74 -7.83 8.16
C HIS A 86 -10.81 -6.77 9.27
N LEU A 87 -10.18 -5.61 9.05
CA LEU A 87 -10.15 -4.50 10.00
C LEU A 87 -11.24 -3.45 9.76
N GLY A 88 -12.10 -3.63 8.75
CA GLY A 88 -13.17 -2.69 8.41
C GLY A 88 -12.66 -1.31 7.96
N VAL A 89 -11.49 -1.26 7.33
CA VAL A 89 -10.90 -0.04 6.75
C VAL A 89 -11.37 0.09 5.30
N ASP A 90 -11.79 1.28 4.88
CA ASP A 90 -12.18 1.52 3.49
C ASP A 90 -10.95 1.40 2.58
N ILE A 91 -11.08 0.64 1.48
CA ILE A 91 -10.03 0.48 0.47
C ILE A 91 -9.59 1.84 -0.12
N LYS A 92 -10.46 2.85 -0.11
CA LYS A 92 -10.14 4.21 -0.57
C LYS A 92 -9.12 4.93 0.29
N ASP A 93 -8.97 4.51 1.54
CA ASP A 93 -7.99 5.09 2.46
C ASP A 93 -6.59 4.56 2.20
N ILE A 94 -6.45 3.55 1.34
CA ILE A 94 -5.18 2.99 0.89
C ILE A 94 -4.85 3.49 -0.52
N ASP A 95 -3.64 4.01 -0.73
CA ASP A 95 -3.28 4.62 -2.02
C ASP A 95 -2.87 3.58 -3.06
N LEU A 96 -2.19 2.52 -2.61
CA LEU A 96 -1.74 1.42 -3.46
C LEU A 96 -1.70 0.12 -2.64
N ILE A 97 -2.26 -0.93 -3.22
CA ILE A 97 -2.24 -2.29 -2.72
C ILE A 97 -1.49 -3.12 -3.74
N SER A 98 -0.48 -3.88 -3.32
CA SER A 98 0.18 -4.89 -4.15
C SER A 98 -0.08 -6.26 -3.56
N PHE A 99 -0.18 -7.28 -4.39
CA PHE A 99 -0.22 -8.66 -3.93
C PHE A 99 0.30 -9.61 -5.01
N SER A 100 0.89 -10.73 -4.56
CA SER A 100 1.32 -11.85 -5.38
C SER A 100 0.20 -12.90 -5.52
N PHE A 101 0.11 -13.52 -6.69
CA PHE A 101 -0.77 -14.67 -6.93
C PHE A 101 -0.16 -16.00 -6.45
N GLU A 102 1.11 -16.01 -6.05
CA GLU A 102 1.85 -17.24 -5.70
C GLU A 102 1.35 -17.91 -4.42
N TYR A 103 0.77 -17.14 -3.50
CA TYR A 103 0.31 -17.64 -2.22
C TYR A 103 -1.13 -18.17 -2.31
N ALA A 104 -2.12 -17.37 -1.90
CA ALA A 104 -3.50 -17.82 -1.78
C ALA A 104 -4.12 -18.30 -3.11
N PHE A 105 -3.61 -17.83 -4.25
CA PHE A 105 -4.14 -18.15 -5.57
C PHE A 105 -3.37 -19.28 -6.29
N ALA A 106 -2.26 -19.78 -5.72
CA ALA A 106 -1.43 -20.85 -6.27
C ALA A 106 -1.09 -20.68 -7.78
N SER A 107 -0.91 -19.43 -8.22
CA SER A 107 -0.63 -19.06 -9.61
C SER A 107 0.64 -18.21 -9.67
N ALA A 108 1.07 -17.77 -10.85
CA ALA A 108 2.27 -16.93 -11.01
C ALA A 108 1.89 -15.48 -11.38
N GLY A 109 2.68 -14.53 -10.89
CA GLY A 109 2.55 -13.10 -11.19
C GLY A 109 2.09 -12.26 -9.99
N GLY A 110 1.89 -10.96 -10.22
CA GLY A 110 1.45 -10.03 -9.20
C GLY A 110 0.57 -8.92 -9.77
N ALA A 111 -0.19 -8.29 -8.89
CA ALA A 111 -1.09 -7.21 -9.26
C ALA A 111 -0.98 -6.03 -8.30
N CYS A 112 -1.16 -4.84 -8.87
CA CYS A 112 -1.26 -3.58 -8.14
C CYS A 112 -2.67 -3.01 -8.32
N ILE A 113 -3.31 -2.64 -7.22
CA ILE A 113 -4.63 -2.00 -7.16
C ILE A 113 -4.45 -0.62 -6.53
N GLY A 114 -4.96 0.42 -7.17
CA GLY A 114 -4.92 1.77 -6.64
C GLY A 114 -5.81 2.71 -7.44
N SER A 115 -5.71 4.01 -7.15
CA SER A 115 -6.41 5.01 -7.95
C SER A 115 -5.99 4.94 -9.42
N SER A 116 -6.91 5.24 -10.35
CA SER A 116 -6.60 5.25 -11.80
C SER A 116 -5.41 6.15 -12.10
N TYR A 117 -5.31 7.31 -11.44
CA TYR A 117 -4.17 8.20 -11.58
C TYR A 117 -2.83 7.55 -11.16
N ALA A 118 -2.80 6.78 -10.08
CA ALA A 118 -1.59 6.09 -9.63
C ALA A 118 -1.19 4.98 -10.61
N ILE A 119 -2.18 4.22 -11.08
CA ILE A 119 -2.04 3.15 -12.07
C ILE A 119 -1.55 3.69 -13.42
N ASP A 120 -2.14 4.77 -13.93
CA ASP A 120 -1.79 5.37 -15.21
C ASP A 120 -0.33 5.81 -15.22
N HIS A 121 0.14 6.41 -14.11
CA HIS A 121 1.55 6.79 -13.97
C HIS A 121 2.49 5.58 -14.01
N GLN A 122 2.10 4.44 -13.42
CA GLN A 122 2.89 3.22 -13.46
C GLN A 122 2.92 2.64 -14.88
N VAL A 123 1.78 2.56 -15.55
CA VAL A 123 1.66 1.99 -16.91
C VAL A 123 2.38 2.84 -17.96
N ILE A 124 2.24 4.17 -17.91
CA ILE A 124 2.91 5.08 -18.86
C ILE A 124 4.43 4.96 -18.74
N PHE A 125 4.94 4.85 -17.51
CA PHE A 125 6.37 4.65 -17.29
C PHE A 125 6.87 3.37 -17.96
N LEU A 126 6.13 2.27 -17.81
CA LEU A 126 6.44 0.97 -18.42
C LEU A 126 6.49 1.05 -19.95
N ILE A 127 5.51 1.70 -20.58
CA ILE A 127 5.45 1.84 -22.05
C ILE A 127 6.58 2.73 -22.58
N SER A 128 6.96 3.76 -21.83
CA SER A 128 7.99 4.72 -22.24
C SER A 128 9.44 4.23 -22.06
N ASN A 129 9.69 3.21 -21.23
CA ASN A 129 11.01 2.64 -20.96
C ASN A 129 10.99 1.10 -21.02
N PRO A 130 10.97 0.53 -22.25
CA PRO A 130 10.86 -0.92 -22.45
C PRO A 130 12.07 -1.72 -21.99
N SER A 131 13.19 -1.08 -21.67
CA SER A 131 14.42 -1.74 -21.20
C SER A 131 14.48 -1.97 -19.68
N GLY A 132 13.51 -1.48 -18.90
CA GLY A 132 13.61 -1.39 -17.44
C GLY A 132 12.62 -2.19 -16.60
N CYS A 133 11.66 -2.92 -17.16
CA CYS A 133 10.63 -3.58 -16.34
C CYS A 133 10.15 -4.92 -16.88
N LEU A 134 10.07 -5.89 -15.98
CA LEU A 134 9.59 -7.24 -16.20
C LEU A 134 8.08 -7.23 -16.54
N ASP A 135 7.70 -7.90 -17.62
CA ASP A 135 6.36 -7.98 -18.24
C ASP A 135 5.22 -8.60 -17.40
N TRP A 136 5.29 -8.58 -16.06
CA TRP A 136 4.44 -9.41 -15.18
C TRP A 136 3.52 -8.64 -14.21
N VAL A 137 3.55 -7.31 -14.18
CA VAL A 137 2.66 -6.53 -13.30
C VAL A 137 1.33 -6.28 -13.99
N ILE A 138 0.30 -7.02 -13.61
CA ILE A 138 -1.08 -6.76 -14.07
C ILE A 138 -1.63 -5.61 -13.23
N VAL A 139 -1.83 -4.46 -13.85
CA VAL A 139 -2.39 -3.29 -13.17
C VAL A 139 -3.90 -3.25 -13.40
N PHE A 140 -4.67 -3.43 -12.32
CA PHE A 140 -6.13 -3.36 -12.40
C PHE A 140 -6.61 -1.93 -12.14
N PRO A 141 -7.36 -1.30 -13.07
CA PRO A 141 -8.04 -0.05 -12.75
C PRO A 141 -9.09 -0.28 -11.65
N PRO A 142 -9.40 0.72 -10.83
CA PRO A 142 -10.34 0.61 -9.71
C PRO A 142 -11.80 0.29 -10.13
N GLN A 143 -12.09 0.12 -11.42
CA GLN A 143 -13.39 -0.33 -11.93
C GLN A 143 -13.65 -1.84 -11.78
N ALA A 144 -12.68 -2.62 -11.26
CA ALA A 144 -12.83 -4.07 -11.05
C ALA A 144 -13.64 -4.46 -9.79
N GLN A 145 -14.42 -3.56 -9.19
CA GLN A 145 -15.38 -3.92 -8.14
C GLN A 145 -16.79 -3.43 -8.47
N TYR A 146 -17.75 -4.32 -8.21
CA TYR A 146 -19.22 -4.18 -8.24
C TYR A 146 -19.94 -4.58 -9.54
N THR A 147 -19.80 -5.83 -9.98
CA THR A 147 -20.99 -6.61 -10.33
C THR A 147 -21.49 -7.30 -9.08
N SER A 148 -22.56 -6.77 -8.48
CA SER A 148 -23.35 -7.54 -7.51
C SER A 148 -23.82 -8.80 -8.20
N VAL A 149 -23.35 -9.96 -7.76
CA VAL A 149 -24.04 -11.21 -8.06
C VAL A 149 -25.35 -11.14 -7.26
N ARG A 150 -26.46 -10.93 -7.98
CA ARG A 150 -27.81 -11.20 -7.46
C ARG A 150 -28.05 -12.69 -7.50
#